data_AF-A0A738AFC6-F1
#
_entry.id   AF-A0A738AFC6-F1
#
_cell.length_a   1.000
_cell.length_b   1.000
_cell.length_c   1.000
_cell.angle_alpha   90.00
_cell.angle_beta   90.00
_cell.angle_gamma   90.00
#
_symmetry.space_group_name_H-M   'P 1'
#
loop_
_entity.id
_entity.type
_entity.pdbx_description
1 polymer ?
#
loop_
_entity_poly.entity_id
_entity_poly.type
_entity_poly.pdbx_seq_one_letter_code
_entity_poly.pdbx_strand_id
1 'polypeptide(L)'
;MAITKNNHYIPQWYQKSFMDEKVDQLCYYQHKIIKLPSGTYKNISKPKWNKTAQIFYKEHLYSTFFNSQISDEIERKLFGPIDENGAKAVRAFMCDDISEWHRNFQSFFIYRCAKNQNA
;
A
#
# COMPACT_ATOMS: atom_id res chain seq x y z
N MET A 1 -14.13 -17.64 5.74
CA MET A 1 -13.05 -16.90 5.04
C MET A 1 -12.67 -15.70 5.89
N ALA A 2 -11.40 -15.31 5.93
CA ALA A 2 -10.95 -14.15 6.69
C ALA A 2 -11.25 -12.85 5.92
N ILE A 3 -11.76 -11.84 6.62
CA ILE A 3 -12.03 -10.50 6.07
C ILE A 3 -10.70 -9.75 5.96
N THR A 4 -10.47 -9.09 4.83
CA THR A 4 -9.30 -8.21 4.65
C THR A 4 -9.48 -6.95 5.49
N LYS A 5 -8.80 -6.92 6.63
CA LYS A 5 -8.85 -5.80 7.58
C LYS A 5 -7.86 -4.70 7.23
N ASN A 6 -6.62 -5.05 6.88
CA ASN A 6 -5.54 -4.09 6.67
C ASN A 6 -5.38 -3.77 5.20
N ASN A 7 -6.05 -2.72 4.71
CA ASN A 7 -5.95 -2.29 3.33
C ASN A 7 -4.73 -1.38 3.17
N HIS A 8 -3.78 -1.78 2.33
CA HIS A 8 -2.56 -1.01 2.09
C HIS A 8 -2.78 0.09 1.05
N TYR A 9 -2.43 1.34 1.40
CA TYR A 9 -2.37 2.46 0.46
C TYR A 9 -1.32 2.20 -0.62
N ILE A 10 -0.16 1.70 -0.18
CA ILE A 10 0.94 1.29 -1.06
C ILE A 10 1.07 -0.22 -0.93
N PRO A 11 0.82 -1.01 -2.00
CA PRO A 11 0.87 -2.46 -1.92
C PRO A 11 2.21 -2.97 -1.37
N GLN A 12 2.17 -4.03 -0.56
CA GLN A 12 3.38 -4.58 0.06
C GLN A 12 4.41 -5.04 -0.98
N TRP A 13 3.98 -5.54 -2.14
CA TRP A 13 4.88 -5.95 -3.22
C TRP A 13 5.67 -4.75 -3.77
N TYR A 14 5.03 -3.58 -3.89
CA TYR A 14 5.66 -2.38 -4.40
C TYR A 14 6.66 -1.83 -3.39
N GLN A 15 6.30 -1.84 -2.09
CA GLN A 15 7.22 -1.47 -1.02
C GLN A 15 8.49 -2.34 -0.99
N LYS A 16 8.35 -3.66 -1.23
CA LYS A 16 9.49 -4.60 -1.28
C LYS A 16 10.48 -4.28 -2.40
N SER A 17 10.04 -3.66 -3.50
CA SER A 17 10.93 -3.28 -4.61
C SER A 17 11.94 -2.18 -4.24
N PHE A 18 11.78 -1.54 -3.08
CA PHE A 18 12.74 -0.56 -2.54
C PHE A 18 13.60 -1.14 -1.40
N MET A 19 13.48 -2.43 -1.12
CA MET A 19 14.27 -3.12 -0.09
C MET A 19 15.41 -3.90 -0.73
N ASP A 20 16.56 -3.94 -0.07
CA ASP A 20 17.60 -4.91 -0.40
C ASP A 20 17.14 -6.33 -0.03
N GLU A 21 17.53 -7.35 -0.80
CA GLU A 21 17.13 -8.75 -0.57
C GLU A 21 17.44 -9.28 0.83
N LYS A 22 18.44 -8.69 1.51
CA LYS A 22 18.89 -9.07 2.85
C LYS A 22 18.16 -8.31 3.98
N VAL A 23 17.30 -7.35 3.64
CA VAL A 23 16.65 -6.45 4.59
C VAL A 23 15.12 -6.63 4.49
N ASP A 24 14.48 -7.07 5.58
CA ASP A 24 13.03 -7.30 5.62
C ASP A 24 12.23 -6.10 6.16
N GLN A 25 12.88 -4.95 6.33
CA GLN A 25 12.33 -3.74 6.95
C GLN A 25 12.66 -2.48 6.14
N LEU A 26 11.69 -1.57 6.05
CA LEU A 26 11.88 -0.21 5.54
C LEU A 26 12.11 0.74 6.70
N CYS A 27 13.08 1.62 6.54
CA CYS A 27 13.29 2.75 7.45
C CYS A 27 12.57 3.98 6.91
N TYR A 28 11.74 4.61 7.74
CA TYR A 28 11.13 5.90 7.43
C TYR A 28 11.15 6.80 8.66
N TYR A 29 11.09 8.11 8.42
CA TYR A 29 10.96 9.09 9.50
C TYR A 29 9.52 9.17 9.97
N GLN A 30 9.29 8.77 11.23
CA GLN A 30 8.00 8.97 11.87
C GLN A 30 7.97 10.35 12.53
N HIS A 31 7.08 11.20 12.04
CA HIS A 31 6.76 12.48 12.66
C HIS A 31 5.74 12.26 13.78
N LYS A 32 6.06 12.73 14.98
CA LYS A 32 5.15 12.68 16.13
C LYS A 32 5.12 14.04 16.82
N ILE A 33 3.92 14.52 17.12
CA ILE A 33 3.71 15.64 18.03
C ILE A 33 3.65 15.06 19.45
N ILE A 34 4.54 15.53 20.32
CA ILE A 34 4.53 15.18 21.75
C ILE A 34 4.16 16.41 22.58
N LYS A 35 3.34 16.21 23.61
CA LYS A 35 3.05 17.24 24.62
C LYS A 35 4.15 17.19 25.69
N LEU A 36 4.78 18.32 25.95
CA LEU A 36 5.79 18.48 26.98
C LEU A 36 5.14 18.75 28.34
N PRO A 37 5.84 18.50 29.47
CA PRO A 37 5.36 18.82 30.81
C PRO A 37 4.97 20.30 30.98
N SER A 38 5.64 21.20 30.24
CA SER A 38 5.33 22.63 30.17
C SER A 38 4.00 22.97 29.47
N GLY A 39 3.26 21.98 28.95
CA GLY A 39 2.03 22.16 28.20
C GLY A 39 2.24 22.53 26.72
N THR A 40 3.47 22.80 26.30
CA THR A 40 3.82 23.09 24.90
C THR A 40 3.94 21.81 24.08
N TYR A 41 3.85 21.94 22.75
CA TYR A 41 4.00 20.82 21.81
C TYR A 41 5.33 20.89 21.09
N LYS A 42 5.95 19.72 20.89
CA LYS A 42 7.18 19.58 20.10
C LYS A 42 6.99 18.53 19.02
N ASN A 43 7.40 18.88 17.80
CA ASN A 43 7.58 17.92 16.72
C ASN A 43 8.88 17.14 16.95
N ILE A 44 8.77 15.83 17.01
CA ILE A 44 9.92 14.93 16.99
C ILE A 44 9.85 14.07 15.73
N SER A 45 11.00 13.92 15.08
CA SER A 45 11.19 13.01 13.96
C SER A 45 12.24 12.00 14.37
N LYS A 46 11.92 10.71 14.28
CA LYS A 46 12.88 9.64 14.54
C LYS A 46 12.79 8.56 13.48
N PRO A 47 13.92 7.93 13.12
CA PRO A 47 13.90 6.78 12.23
C PRO A 47 13.14 5.64 12.90
N LYS A 48 12.36 4.92 12.10
CA LYS A 48 11.62 3.74 12.53
C LYS A 48 11.70 2.67 11.46
N TRP A 49 12.00 1.45 11.90
CA TRP A 49 12.08 0.27 11.07
C TRP A 49 10.81 -0.55 11.18
N ASN A 50 10.21 -0.91 10.05
CA ASN A 50 9.01 -1.73 10.01
C ASN A 50 8.99 -2.64 8.79
N LYS A 51 8.33 -3.79 8.93
CA LYS A 51 8.01 -4.66 7.78
C LYS A 51 6.93 -4.00 6.92
N THR A 52 6.85 -4.36 5.63
CA THR A 52 5.86 -3.79 4.70
C THR A 52 4.41 -3.97 5.16
N ALA A 53 4.10 -5.08 5.84
CA ALA A 53 2.78 -5.34 6.42
C ALA A 53 2.40 -4.42 7.59
N GLN A 54 3.36 -3.68 8.16
CA GLN A 54 3.16 -2.85 9.35
C GLN A 54 3.02 -1.36 9.03
N ILE A 55 3.14 -0.97 7.76
CA ILE A 55 3.17 0.42 7.31
C ILE A 55 2.29 0.65 6.09
N PHE A 56 1.93 1.92 5.88
CA PHE A 56 1.15 2.38 4.72
C PHE A 56 -0.14 1.58 4.53
N TYR A 57 -0.87 1.33 5.61
CA TYR A 57 -2.21 0.74 5.58
C TYR A 57 -3.16 1.49 6.49
N LYS A 58 -4.45 1.23 6.31
CA LYS A 58 -5.50 1.59 7.25
C LYS A 58 -6.46 0.44 7.40
N GLU A 59 -6.91 0.25 8.64
CA GLU A 59 -7.91 -0.76 8.93
C GLU A 59 -9.24 -0.36 8.27
N HIS A 60 -9.86 -1.32 7.58
CA HIS A 60 -11.18 -1.21 6.97
C HIS A 60 -11.36 -0.04 5.99
N LEU A 61 -10.29 0.33 5.27
CA LEU A 61 -10.35 1.44 4.31
C LEU A 61 -11.36 1.18 3.19
N TYR A 62 -11.47 -0.09 2.75
CA TYR A 62 -12.37 -0.53 1.69
C TYR A 62 -13.38 -1.55 2.19
N SER A 63 -13.67 -1.54 3.50
CA SER A 63 -14.76 -2.34 4.05
C SER A 63 -16.06 -1.55 4.04
N THR A 64 -17.17 -2.25 3.81
CA THR A 64 -18.52 -1.73 4.04
C THR A 64 -19.08 -2.32 5.33
N PHE A 65 -19.88 -1.53 6.04
CA PHE A 65 -20.43 -1.88 7.34
C PHE A 65 -21.95 -1.90 7.28
N PHE A 66 -22.55 -3.04 7.62
CA PHE A 66 -24.00 -3.21 7.74
C PHE A 66 -24.30 -3.79 9.12
N ASN A 67 -24.70 -2.93 10.06
CA ASN A 67 -24.81 -3.26 11.48
C ASN A 67 -23.50 -3.85 12.02
N SER A 68 -23.54 -5.09 12.55
CA SER A 68 -22.38 -5.84 13.03
C SER A 68 -21.63 -6.60 11.93
N GLN A 69 -22.12 -6.57 10.68
CA GLN A 69 -21.50 -7.26 9.57
C GLN A 69 -20.51 -6.34 8.85
N ILE A 70 -19.32 -6.85 8.62
CA ILE A 70 -18.25 -6.21 7.85
C ILE A 70 -18.10 -6.97 6.55
N SER A 71 -18.06 -6.26 5.42
CA SER A 71 -17.85 -6.82 4.09
C SER A 71 -16.60 -6.21 3.46
N ASP A 72 -15.70 -7.06 2.96
CA ASP A 72 -14.49 -6.67 2.21
C ASP A 72 -14.67 -6.82 0.70
N GLU A 73 -15.91 -6.79 0.19
CA GLU A 73 -16.17 -7.02 -1.24
C GLU A 73 -15.51 -5.98 -2.16
N ILE A 74 -15.35 -4.73 -1.72
CA ILE A 74 -14.64 -3.72 -2.50
C ILE A 74 -13.17 -4.11 -2.64
N GLU A 75 -12.52 -4.53 -1.56
CA GLU A 75 -11.15 -5.06 -1.64
C GLU A 75 -11.11 -6.28 -2.56
N ARG A 76 -11.94 -7.29 -2.31
CA ARG A 76 -11.87 -8.56 -3.03
C ARG A 76 -12.21 -8.46 -4.52
N LYS A 77 -13.21 -7.65 -4.89
CA LYS A 77 -13.71 -7.56 -6.27
C LYS A 77 -13.07 -6.43 -7.08
N LEU A 78 -12.56 -5.38 -6.42
CA LEU A 78 -11.99 -4.21 -7.10
C LEU A 78 -10.48 -4.08 -6.86
N PHE A 79 -10.05 -3.82 -5.62
CA PHE A 79 -8.64 -3.50 -5.37
C PHE A 79 -7.70 -4.71 -5.44
N GLY A 80 -8.16 -5.90 -5.07
CA GLY A 80 -7.40 -7.14 -5.16
C GLY A 80 -6.98 -7.44 -6.60
N PRO A 81 -7.91 -7.52 -7.57
CA PRO A 81 -7.57 -7.69 -8.98
C PRO A 81 -6.69 -6.56 -9.54
N ILE A 82 -6.93 -5.31 -9.14
CA ILE A 82 -6.11 -4.17 -9.56
C ILE A 82 -4.67 -4.31 -9.04
N ASP A 83 -4.48 -4.70 -7.78
CA ASP A 83 -3.17 -4.85 -7.17
C ASP A 83 -2.41 -6.06 -7.73
N GLU A 84 -3.10 -7.17 -7.99
CA GLU A 84 -2.51 -8.36 -8.62
C GLU A 84 -2.07 -8.08 -10.06
N ASN A 85 -2.97 -7.52 -10.88
CA ASN A 85 -2.67 -7.21 -12.28
C ASN A 85 -1.67 -6.06 -12.39
N GLY A 86 -1.75 -5.08 -11.51
CA GLY A 86 -0.78 -3.99 -11.41
C GLY A 86 0.63 -4.49 -11.10
N ALA A 87 0.78 -5.48 -10.20
CA ALA A 87 2.08 -6.08 -9.90
C ALA A 87 2.70 -6.75 -11.13
N LYS A 88 1.89 -7.47 -11.92
CA LYS A 88 2.33 -8.08 -13.19
C LYS A 88 2.70 -7.01 -14.21
N ALA A 89 1.86 -5.99 -14.34
CA ALA A 89 2.07 -4.91 -15.29
C ALA A 89 3.32 -4.08 -15.00
N VAL A 90 3.56 -3.70 -13.75
CA VAL A 90 4.78 -2.97 -13.38
C VAL A 90 6.03 -3.81 -13.70
N ARG A 91 6.02 -5.11 -13.40
CA ARG A 91 7.15 -6.00 -13.75
C ARG A 91 7.36 -6.11 -15.26
N ALA A 92 6.29 -6.21 -16.05
CA ALA A 92 6.38 -6.24 -17.51
C ALA A 92 7.12 -5.00 -18.06
N PHE A 93 6.80 -3.81 -17.53
CA PHE A 93 7.44 -2.55 -17.92
C PHE A 93 8.87 -2.37 -17.39
N MET A 94 9.36 -3.25 -16.51
CA MET A 94 10.75 -3.25 -16.04
C MET A 94 11.68 -4.11 -16.93
N CYS A 95 11.11 -4.91 -17.84
CA CYS A 95 11.86 -5.73 -18.79
C CYS A 95 11.75 -5.12 -20.19
N ASP A 96 12.63 -5.52 -21.11
CA ASP A 96 12.63 -5.03 -22.50
C ASP A 96 11.77 -5.88 -23.47
N ASP A 97 10.75 -6.57 -22.97
CA ASP A 97 9.80 -7.32 -23.81
C ASP A 97 8.58 -6.45 -24.19
N ILE A 98 8.62 -5.93 -25.41
CA ILE A 98 7.56 -5.11 -26.00
C ILE A 98 6.20 -5.84 -26.02
N SER A 99 6.20 -7.17 -26.18
CA SER A 99 4.97 -7.94 -26.19
C SER A 99 4.32 -7.98 -24.81
N GLU A 100 5.13 -8.08 -23.76
CA GLU A 100 4.67 -7.97 -22.37
C GLU A 100 4.14 -6.57 -22.06
N TRP A 101 4.77 -5.51 -22.59
CA TRP A 101 4.26 -4.16 -22.43
C TRP A 101 2.86 -4.02 -23.04
N HIS A 102 2.68 -4.49 -24.27
CA HIS A 102 1.39 -4.44 -24.95
C HIS A 102 0.32 -5.23 -24.20
N ARG A 103 0.63 -6.45 -23.74
CA ARG A 103 -0.30 -7.28 -22.95
C ARG A 103 -0.73 -6.62 -21.64
N ASN A 104 0.15 -5.85 -21.03
CA ASN A 104 -0.07 -5.26 -19.71
C ASN A 104 -0.39 -3.76 -19.73
N PHE A 105 -0.46 -3.14 -20.90
CA PHE A 105 -0.62 -1.69 -21.05
C PHE A 105 -1.81 -1.15 -20.28
N GLN A 106 -3.00 -1.72 -20.49
CA GLN A 106 -4.21 -1.26 -19.80
C GLN A 106 -4.13 -1.49 -18.28
N SER A 107 -3.65 -2.65 -17.84
CA SER A 107 -3.48 -3.00 -16.43
C SER A 107 -2.53 -2.03 -15.72
N PHE A 108 -1.47 -1.58 -16.39
CA PHE A 108 -0.54 -0.60 -15.86
C PHE A 108 -1.24 0.74 -15.55
N PHE A 109 -2.01 1.27 -16.50
CA PHE A 109 -2.71 2.54 -16.31
C PHE A 109 -3.87 2.42 -15.32
N ILE A 110 -4.61 1.31 -15.30
CA ILE A 110 -5.64 1.07 -14.27
C ILE A 110 -5.01 1.10 -12.88
N TYR A 111 -3.90 0.38 -12.67
CA TYR A 111 -3.17 0.40 -11.41
C TYR A 111 -2.72 1.82 -11.03
N ARG A 112 -2.09 2.54 -11.97
CA ARG A 112 -1.61 3.90 -11.75
C ARG A 112 -2.73 4.86 -11.36
N CYS A 113 -3.87 4.81 -12.07
CA CYS A 113 -5.03 5.67 -11.83
C CYS A 113 -5.73 5.34 -10.51
N ALA A 114 -5.92 4.06 -10.19
CA ALA A 114 -6.55 3.63 -8.94
C ALA A 114 -5.77 4.11 -7.71
N LYS A 115 -4.43 4.16 -7.79
CA LYS A 115 -3.56 4.61 -6.69
C LYS A 115 -3.27 6.12 -6.68
N ASN A 116 -3.72 6.89 -7.67
CA ASN A 116 -3.45 8.33 -7.81
C ASN A 116 -4.52 9.27 -7.23
N GLN A 117 -5.49 8.77 -6.47
CA GLN A 117 -6.65 9.57 -6.02
C GLN A 117 -6.38 10.55 -4.87
N ASN A 118 -5.11 10.80 -4.50
CA ASN A 118 -4.73 11.70 -3.39
C ASN A 118 -3.57 12.65 -3.74
N ALA A 119 -3.49 13.13 -4.98
CA ALA A 119 -2.58 14.22 -5.36
C ALA A 119 -3.29 15.58 -5.23
#